data_AF-A0AA88AD37-F1
#
_entry.id   AF-A0AA88AD37-F1
#
_cell.length_a   1.000
_cell.length_b   1.000
_cell.length_c   1.000
_cell.angle_alpha   90.00
_cell.angle_beta   90.00
_cell.angle_gamma   90.00
#
_symmetry.space_group_name_H-M   'P 1'
#
loop_
_entity.id
_entity.type
_entity.pdbx_description
1 polymer ?
#
loop_
_entity_poly.entity_id
_entity_poly.type
_entity_poly.pdbx_seq_one_letter_code
_entity_poly.pdbx_strand_id
1 'polypeptide(L)'
;MAEDLQRSVLSSTDSAIRSARSLHHNSSAHFRNFQDLVANAKSHYKAYEDTFFNTVKEELKSAREHPVATIGVGVASGLLLLPGPRRFLFRHTLGRLQSEEAQFVRAEKNVKEISLSVDVMKNESRKLLERVALAERDMKYGHTELMKAGSQIQHLAKSVYKVEAQAADIMDGLREIPGREALKLRAEASRSYS
;
A
#
# COMPACT_ATOMS: atom_id res chain seq x y z
N MET A 1 -35.25 6.52 -0.09
CA MET A 1 -33.90 7.10 -0.31
C MET A 1 -32.76 6.21 0.23
N ALA A 2 -32.95 5.44 1.31
CA ALA A 2 -31.89 4.56 1.84
C ALA A 2 -31.60 3.31 0.96
N GLU A 3 -32.61 2.77 0.27
CA GLU A 3 -32.48 1.54 -0.52
C GLU A 3 -31.70 1.73 -1.83
N ASP A 4 -31.83 2.89 -2.49
CA ASP A 4 -31.06 3.20 -3.71
C ASP A 4 -29.57 3.42 -3.41
N LEU A 5 -29.25 3.95 -2.22
CA LEU A 5 -27.87 4.12 -1.79
C LEU A 5 -27.20 2.75 -1.60
N GLN A 6 -27.89 1.81 -0.93
CA GLN A 6 -27.41 0.44 -0.74
C GLN A 6 -27.23 -0.31 -2.06
N ARG A 7 -28.16 -0.15 -3.02
CA ARG A 7 -28.02 -0.74 -4.35
C ARG A 7 -26.83 -0.17 -5.12
N SER A 8 -26.59 1.15 -5.03
CA SER A 8 -25.43 1.78 -5.67
C SER A 8 -24.11 1.26 -5.08
N VAL A 9 -24.02 1.14 -3.75
CA VAL A 9 -22.80 0.67 -3.06
C VAL A 9 -22.51 -0.79 -3.39
N LEU A 10 -23.54 -1.64 -3.43
CA LEU A 10 -23.41 -3.06 -3.83
C LEU A 10 -22.98 -3.20 -5.30
N SER A 11 -23.53 -2.38 -6.20
CA SER A 11 -23.12 -2.37 -7.61
C SER A 11 -21.68 -1.85 -7.81
N SER A 12 -21.26 -0.89 -6.97
CA SER A 12 -19.92 -0.31 -7.02
C SER A 12 -18.86 -1.26 -6.47
N THR A 13 -19.20 -2.09 -5.48
CA THR A 13 -18.31 -3.15 -4.97
C THR A 13 -18.20 -4.31 -5.96
N ASP A 14 -19.30 -4.77 -6.57
CA ASP A 14 -19.25 -5.85 -7.55
C ASP A 14 -18.48 -5.46 -8.84
N SER A 15 -18.65 -4.21 -9.29
CA SER A 15 -17.90 -3.66 -10.43
C SER A 15 -16.40 -3.48 -10.12
N ALA A 16 -16.03 -3.06 -8.91
CA ALA A 16 -14.63 -2.97 -8.48
C ALA A 16 -13.97 -4.36 -8.41
N ILE A 17 -14.68 -5.38 -7.90
CA ILE A 17 -14.19 -6.76 -7.84
C ILE A 17 -14.01 -7.34 -9.25
N ARG A 18 -14.96 -7.09 -10.16
CA ARG A 18 -14.87 -7.52 -11.57
C ARG A 18 -13.72 -6.82 -12.30
N SER A 19 -13.53 -5.52 -12.05
CA SER A 19 -12.41 -4.74 -12.56
C SER A 19 -11.06 -5.29 -12.09
N ALA A 20 -10.89 -5.54 -10.79
CA ALA A 20 -9.69 -6.13 -10.22
C ALA A 20 -9.36 -7.51 -10.82
N ARG A 21 -10.38 -8.36 -11.03
CA ARG A 21 -10.22 -9.66 -11.72
C ARG A 21 -9.80 -9.50 -13.18
N SER A 22 -10.38 -8.55 -13.91
CA SER A 22 -10.00 -8.29 -15.30
C SER A 22 -8.56 -7.77 -15.42
N LEU A 23 -8.11 -6.91 -14.49
CA LEU A 23 -6.76 -6.34 -14.50
C LEU A 23 -5.71 -7.41 -14.17
N HIS A 24 -5.99 -8.29 -13.20
CA HIS A 24 -5.16 -9.46 -12.91
C HIS A 24 -5.10 -10.45 -14.08
N HIS A 25 -6.24 -10.72 -14.73
CA HIS A 25 -6.27 -11.62 -15.88
C HIS A 25 -5.53 -11.03 -17.09
N ASN A 26 -5.69 -9.73 -17.36
CA ASN A 26 -5.03 -9.04 -18.46
C ASN A 26 -3.52 -8.92 -18.24
N SER A 27 -3.07 -8.60 -17.02
CA SER A 27 -1.65 -8.60 -16.65
C SER A 27 -1.01 -9.99 -16.82
N SER A 28 -1.74 -11.07 -16.49
CA SER A 28 -1.24 -12.43 -16.67
C SER A 28 -1.15 -12.83 -18.14
N ALA A 29 -2.07 -12.36 -18.99
CA ALA A 29 -2.05 -12.60 -20.43
C ALA A 29 -0.87 -11.88 -21.11
N HIS A 30 -0.58 -10.62 -20.73
CA HIS A 30 0.60 -9.90 -21.23
C HIS A 30 1.92 -10.56 -20.82
N PHE A 31 1.99 -11.07 -19.58
CA PHE A 31 3.18 -11.78 -19.11
C PHE A 31 3.40 -13.11 -19.84
N ARG A 32 2.33 -13.87 -20.10
CA ARG A 32 2.38 -15.11 -20.90
C ARG A 32 2.80 -14.82 -22.34
N ASN A 33 2.22 -13.81 -22.98
CA ASN A 33 2.62 -13.40 -24.33
C ASN A 33 4.09 -12.94 -24.38
N PHE A 34 4.57 -12.24 -23.37
CA PHE A 34 6.00 -11.86 -23.29
C PHE A 34 6.90 -13.09 -23.10
N GLN A 35 6.49 -14.06 -22.27
CA GLN A 35 7.21 -15.32 -22.13
C GLN A 35 7.26 -16.11 -23.44
N ASP A 36 6.15 -16.17 -24.17
CA ASP A 36 6.08 -16.86 -25.46
C ASP A 36 6.94 -16.15 -26.52
N LEU A 37 6.94 -14.81 -26.55
CA LEU A 37 7.82 -14.04 -27.43
C LEU A 37 9.30 -14.22 -27.09
N VAL A 38 9.66 -14.25 -25.80
CA VAL A 38 11.03 -14.49 -25.35
C VAL A 38 11.45 -15.93 -25.67
N ALA A 39 10.57 -16.91 -25.46
CA ALA A 39 10.83 -18.30 -25.77
C ALA A 39 11.01 -18.50 -27.29
N ASN A 40 10.17 -17.86 -28.10
CA ASN A 40 10.24 -17.94 -29.56
C ASN A 40 11.46 -17.19 -30.12
N ALA A 41 11.78 -16.01 -29.58
CA ALA A 41 13.01 -15.30 -29.93
C ALA A 41 14.26 -16.12 -29.56
N LYS A 42 14.23 -16.80 -28.41
CA LYS A 42 15.32 -17.67 -27.96
C LYS A 42 15.46 -18.91 -28.84
N SER A 43 14.37 -19.54 -29.26
CA SER A 43 14.44 -20.71 -30.16
C SER A 43 14.95 -20.32 -31.54
N HIS A 44 14.48 -19.21 -32.11
CA HIS A 44 14.99 -18.68 -33.37
C HIS A 44 16.47 -18.30 -33.29
N TYR A 45 16.87 -17.62 -32.21
CA TYR A 45 18.27 -17.27 -31.98
C TYR A 45 19.16 -18.52 -31.87
N LYS A 46 18.69 -19.54 -31.14
CA LYS A 46 19.43 -20.78 -30.96
C LYS A 46 19.58 -21.58 -32.26
N ALA A 47 18.56 -21.58 -33.13
CA ALA A 47 18.65 -22.22 -34.45
C ALA A 47 19.72 -21.55 -35.34
N TYR A 48 19.78 -20.22 -35.36
CA TYR A 48 20.84 -19.50 -36.07
C TYR A 48 22.22 -19.76 -35.45
N GLU A 49 22.31 -19.75 -34.12
CA GLU A 49 23.54 -20.03 -33.38
C GLU A 49 24.08 -21.44 -33.70
N ASP A 50 23.22 -22.46 -33.69
CA ASP A 50 23.60 -23.85 -33.98
C ASP A 50 24.06 -24.02 -35.44
N THR A 51 23.41 -23.38 -36.41
CA THR A 51 23.85 -23.42 -37.82
C THR A 51 25.23 -22.78 -38.01
N PHE A 52 25.45 -21.60 -37.42
CA PHE A 52 26.72 -20.90 -37.51
C PHE A 52 27.85 -21.69 -36.85
N PHE A 53 27.64 -22.24 -35.66
CA PHE A 53 28.66 -23.05 -34.98
C PHE A 53 28.96 -24.35 -35.73
N ASN A 54 27.97 -24.98 -36.36
CA ASN A 54 28.22 -26.16 -37.18
C ASN A 54 29.04 -25.83 -38.43
N THR A 55 28.75 -24.73 -39.12
CA THR A 55 29.56 -24.26 -40.26
C THR A 55 30.99 -23.94 -39.84
N VAL A 56 31.18 -23.19 -38.75
CA VAL A 56 32.53 -22.87 -38.23
C VAL A 56 33.26 -24.14 -37.80
N LYS A 57 32.57 -25.13 -37.22
CA LYS A 57 33.16 -26.41 -36.83
C LYS A 57 33.55 -27.26 -38.03
N GLU A 58 32.77 -27.24 -39.11
CA GLU A 58 33.10 -27.88 -40.38
C GLU A 58 34.30 -27.19 -41.05
N GLU A 59 34.34 -25.86 -41.09
CA GLU A 59 35.47 -25.09 -41.58
C GLU A 59 36.73 -25.30 -40.72
N LEU A 60 36.59 -25.41 -39.40
CA LEU A 60 37.70 -25.71 -38.49
C LEU A 60 38.24 -27.15 -38.70
N LYS A 61 37.36 -28.10 -39.03
CA LYS A 61 37.73 -29.47 -39.39
C LYS A 61 38.46 -29.51 -40.73
N SER A 62 38.12 -28.59 -41.65
CA SER A 62 38.82 -28.37 -42.93
C SER A 62 40.15 -27.60 -42.76
N ALA A 63 40.25 -26.68 -41.80
CA ALA A 63 41.41 -25.82 -41.54
C ALA A 63 42.58 -26.52 -40.80
N ARG A 64 42.50 -27.85 -40.65
CA ARG A 64 43.55 -28.71 -40.05
C ARG A 64 44.90 -28.61 -40.79
N GLU A 65 44.94 -27.98 -41.96
CA GLU A 65 46.12 -27.76 -42.79
C GLU A 65 47.00 -26.58 -42.31
N HIS A 66 46.48 -25.65 -41.49
CA HIS A 66 47.25 -24.52 -40.92
C HIS A 66 46.93 -24.29 -39.42
N PRO A 67 47.59 -25.02 -38.50
CA PRO A 67 47.18 -25.08 -37.11
C PRO A 67 47.42 -23.81 -36.29
N VAL A 68 48.44 -23.00 -36.60
CA VAL A 68 48.83 -21.86 -35.73
C VAL A 68 47.99 -20.61 -35.97
N ALA A 69 47.71 -20.25 -37.23
CA ALA A 69 46.90 -19.09 -37.57
C ALA A 69 45.42 -19.26 -37.18
N THR A 70 44.90 -20.49 -37.32
CA THR A 70 43.51 -20.83 -37.04
C THR A 70 43.18 -20.78 -35.55
N ILE A 71 44.13 -21.12 -34.67
CA ILE A 71 43.95 -21.00 -33.22
C ILE A 71 43.80 -19.53 -32.81
N GLY A 72 44.64 -18.64 -33.36
CA GLY A 72 44.56 -17.21 -33.04
C GLY A 72 43.25 -16.56 -33.49
N VAL A 73 42.84 -16.82 -34.74
CA VAL A 73 41.58 -16.31 -35.28
C VAL A 73 40.36 -16.92 -34.57
N GLY A 74 40.42 -18.22 -34.22
CA GLY A 74 39.37 -18.91 -33.49
C GLY A 74 39.17 -18.40 -32.06
N VAL A 75 40.25 -18.04 -31.35
CA VAL A 75 40.16 -17.45 -30.00
C VAL A 75 39.60 -16.03 -30.07
N ALA A 76 40.08 -15.21 -31.01
CA ALA A 76 39.59 -13.83 -31.17
C ALA A 76 38.12 -13.78 -31.59
N SER A 77 37.71 -14.63 -32.53
CA SER A 77 36.32 -14.75 -32.96
C SER A 77 35.45 -15.33 -31.84
N GLY A 78 35.94 -16.32 -31.08
CA GLY A 78 35.25 -16.87 -29.93
C GLY A 78 34.94 -15.83 -28.85
N LEU A 79 35.89 -14.93 -28.54
CA LEU A 79 35.67 -13.86 -27.56
C LEU A 79 34.64 -12.81 -28.03
N LEU A 80 34.54 -12.57 -29.34
CA LEU A 80 33.60 -11.60 -29.93
C LEU A 80 32.20 -12.18 -30.17
N LEU A 81 32.12 -13.44 -30.60
CA LEU A 81 30.88 -14.08 -31.02
C LEU A 81 30.14 -14.74 -29.86
N LEU A 82 30.85 -15.25 -28.85
CA LEU A 82 30.20 -15.89 -27.71
C LEU A 82 29.47 -14.86 -26.83
N PRO A 83 28.21 -15.11 -26.45
CA PRO A 83 27.37 -14.16 -25.73
C PRO A 83 27.88 -13.83 -24.32
N GLY A 84 28.60 -14.75 -23.67
CA GLY A 84 29.20 -14.54 -22.35
C GLY A 84 30.41 -13.59 -22.39
N PRO A 85 31.49 -13.95 -23.10
CA PRO A 85 32.69 -13.13 -23.24
C PRO A 85 32.42 -11.75 -23.85
N ARG A 86 31.53 -11.65 -24.83
CA ARG A 86 31.07 -10.36 -25.36
C ARG A 86 30.49 -9.49 -24.25
N ARG A 87 29.53 -9.98 -23.48
CA ARG A 87 28.91 -9.20 -22.39
C ARG A 87 29.91 -8.83 -21.29
N PHE A 88 30.90 -9.68 -21.04
CA PHE A 88 32.00 -9.40 -20.13
C PHE A 88 32.89 -8.26 -20.63
N LEU A 89 33.33 -8.31 -21.90
CA LEU A 89 34.10 -7.24 -22.53
C LEU A 89 33.33 -5.91 -22.52
N PHE A 90 32.07 -5.89 -22.97
CA PHE A 90 31.25 -4.67 -22.98
C PHE A 90 31.07 -4.05 -21.58
N ARG A 91 30.90 -4.86 -20.53
CA ARG A 91 30.79 -4.36 -19.15
C ARG A 91 32.10 -3.81 -18.61
N HIS A 92 33.23 -4.41 -18.99
CA HIS A 92 34.53 -4.09 -18.38
C HIS A 92 35.37 -3.09 -19.18
N THR A 93 35.17 -2.97 -20.49
CA THR A 93 35.93 -2.07 -21.37
C THR A 93 35.15 -0.80 -21.73
N LEU A 94 33.88 -0.92 -22.16
CA LEU A 94 33.08 0.24 -22.58
C LEU A 94 32.49 1.02 -21.39
N GLY A 95 32.28 0.37 -20.24
CA GLY A 95 31.92 1.06 -19.00
C GLY A 95 33.01 2.02 -18.51
N ARG A 96 34.29 1.70 -18.79
CA ARG A 96 35.45 2.53 -18.43
C ARG A 96 35.67 3.72 -19.38
N LEU A 97 35.02 3.71 -20.54
CA LEU A 97 35.09 4.78 -21.54
C LEU A 97 33.99 5.84 -21.35
N GLN A 98 33.10 5.69 -20.36
CA GLN A 98 32.26 6.80 -19.94
C GLN A 98 33.14 7.88 -19.32
N SER A 99 33.27 9.01 -20.01
CA SER A 99 34.02 10.20 -19.56
C SER A 99 33.74 10.49 -18.09
N GLU A 100 34.79 10.76 -17.31
CA GLU A 100 34.69 11.15 -15.89
C GLU A 100 33.72 12.32 -15.71
N GLU A 101 33.68 13.23 -16.69
CA GLU A 101 32.73 14.35 -16.74
C GLU A 101 31.27 13.90 -16.82
N ALA A 102 30.97 12.85 -17.59
CA ALA A 102 29.61 12.32 -17.71
C ALA A 102 29.15 11.62 -16.41
N GLN A 103 30.07 11.02 -15.66
CA GLN A 103 29.77 10.46 -14.33
C GLN A 103 29.55 11.56 -13.30
N PHE A 104 30.39 12.60 -13.32
CA PHE A 104 30.26 13.76 -12.44
C PHE A 104 28.95 14.51 -12.66
N VAL A 105 28.58 14.79 -13.91
CA VAL A 105 27.30 15.46 -14.26
C VAL A 105 26.09 14.63 -13.80
N ARG A 106 26.17 13.30 -13.92
CA ARG A 106 25.12 12.40 -13.39
C ARG A 106 25.04 12.47 -11.86
N ALA A 107 26.18 12.44 -11.18
CA ALA A 107 26.22 12.55 -9.72
C ALA A 107 25.68 13.91 -9.25
N GLU A 108 26.06 15.02 -9.89
CA GLU A 108 25.58 16.36 -9.56
C GLU A 108 24.06 16.47 -9.76
N LYS A 109 23.54 15.93 -10.87
CA LYS A 109 22.09 15.90 -11.11
C LYS A 109 21.35 15.12 -10.02
N ASN A 110 21.86 13.95 -9.64
CA ASN A 110 21.25 13.12 -8.60
C ASN A 110 21.29 13.82 -7.24
N VAL A 111 22.40 14.48 -6.89
CA VAL A 111 22.51 15.26 -5.66
C VAL A 111 21.50 16.41 -5.64
N LYS A 112 21.33 17.13 -6.76
CA LYS A 112 20.32 18.19 -6.89
C LYS A 112 18.90 17.65 -6.73
N GLU A 113 18.58 16.52 -7.37
CA GLU A 113 17.27 15.87 -7.25
C GLU A 113 16.98 15.44 -5.81
N ILE A 114 17.95 14.82 -5.13
CA ILE A 114 17.84 14.44 -3.73
C ILE A 114 17.65 15.67 -2.84
N SER A 115 18.40 16.74 -3.07
CA SER A 115 18.28 17.96 -2.26
C SER A 115 16.87 18.56 -2.36
N LEU A 116 16.30 18.61 -3.57
CA LEU A 116 14.94 19.10 -3.79
C LEU A 116 13.89 18.21 -3.11
N SER A 117 14.06 16.89 -3.20
CA SER A 117 13.18 15.92 -2.53
C SER A 117 13.22 16.07 -1.00
N VAL A 118 14.42 16.26 -0.43
CA VAL A 118 14.61 16.47 1.01
C VAL A 118 13.95 17.77 1.46
N ASP A 119 14.05 18.86 0.68
CA ASP A 119 13.41 20.13 1.02
C ASP A 119 11.88 20.04 1.00
N VAL A 120 11.30 19.34 0.02
CA VAL A 120 9.86 19.04 -0.02
C VAL A 120 9.45 18.24 1.22
N MET A 121 10.16 17.13 1.49
CA MET A 121 9.87 16.25 2.63
C MET A 121 9.98 17.00 3.97
N LYS A 122 10.96 17.89 4.12
CA LYS A 122 11.11 18.72 5.33
C LYS A 122 9.92 19.65 5.52
N ASN A 123 9.46 20.30 4.46
CA ASN A 123 8.31 21.20 4.52
C ASN A 123 7.01 20.46 4.82
N GLU A 124 6.79 19.29 4.22
CA GLU A 124 5.62 18.45 4.50
C GLU A 124 5.66 17.89 5.94
N SER A 125 6.82 17.44 6.40
CA SER A 125 7.01 16.97 7.77
C SER A 125 6.67 18.04 8.80
N ARG A 126 7.09 19.29 8.57
CA ARG A 126 6.74 20.42 9.44
C ARG A 126 5.22 20.63 9.52
N LYS A 127 4.53 20.61 8.38
CA LYS A 127 3.05 20.74 8.34
C LYS A 127 2.36 19.59 9.07
N LEU A 128 2.87 18.37 8.94
CA LEU A 128 2.31 17.21 9.64
C LEU A 128 2.53 17.32 11.16
N LEU A 129 3.72 17.73 11.60
CA LEU A 129 4.01 17.94 13.02
C LEU A 129 3.12 19.03 13.64
N GLU A 130 2.89 20.13 12.93
CA GLU A 130 1.98 21.18 13.38
C GLU A 130 0.54 20.66 13.54
N ARG A 131 0.06 19.87 12.57
CA ARG A 131 -1.27 19.24 12.63
C ARG A 131 -1.39 18.23 13.77
N VAL A 132 -0.36 17.41 13.98
CA VAL A 132 -0.33 16.44 15.08
C VAL A 132 -0.33 17.17 16.43
N ALA A 133 0.48 18.22 16.58
CA ALA A 133 0.55 19.00 17.82
C ALA A 133 -0.76 19.74 18.13
N LEU A 134 -1.53 20.14 17.11
CA LEU A 134 -2.87 20.69 17.28
C LEU A 134 -3.87 19.60 17.67
N ALA A 135 -3.89 18.48 16.92
CA ALA A 135 -4.77 17.35 17.21
C ALA A 135 -4.54 16.77 18.61
N GLU A 136 -3.29 16.70 19.07
CA GLU A 136 -2.95 16.24 20.41
C GLU A 136 -3.54 17.16 21.49
N ARG A 137 -3.46 18.48 21.29
CA ARG A 137 -4.05 19.46 22.21
C ARG A 137 -5.57 19.33 22.27
N ASP A 138 -6.22 19.21 21.11
CA ASP A 138 -7.68 19.04 21.03
C ASP A 138 -8.13 17.73 21.66
N MET A 139 -7.39 16.64 21.47
CA MET A 139 -7.69 15.35 22.10
C MET A 139 -7.54 15.40 23.62
N LYS A 140 -6.47 16.02 24.12
CA LYS A 140 -6.26 16.21 25.57
C LYS A 140 -7.40 17.02 26.18
N TYR A 141 -7.76 18.13 25.54
CA TYR A 141 -8.88 18.96 25.97
C TYR A 141 -10.21 18.18 25.94
N GLY A 142 -10.53 17.53 24.83
CA GLY A 142 -11.73 16.72 24.68
C GLY A 142 -11.82 15.60 25.72
N HIS A 143 -10.69 14.95 26.04
CA HIS A 143 -10.62 13.94 27.10
C HIS A 143 -10.99 14.52 28.47
N THR A 144 -10.46 15.71 28.81
CA THR A 144 -10.78 16.36 30.09
C THR A 144 -12.26 16.76 30.20
N GLU A 145 -12.85 17.28 29.12
CA GLU A 145 -14.27 17.61 29.09
C GLU A 145 -15.17 16.37 29.20
N LEU A 146 -14.80 15.27 28.54
CA LEU A 146 -15.51 13.99 28.67
C LEU A 146 -15.45 13.44 30.09
N MET A 147 -14.30 13.52 30.76
CA MET A 147 -14.16 13.08 32.16
C MET A 147 -15.03 13.92 33.10
N LYS A 148 -15.08 15.24 32.88
CA LYS A 148 -15.93 16.15 33.65
C LYS A 148 -17.41 15.87 33.43
N ALA A 149 -17.84 15.72 32.17
CA ALA A 149 -19.22 15.35 31.84
C ALA A 149 -19.60 13.99 32.42
N GLY A 150 -18.71 13.00 32.35
CA GLY A 150 -18.91 11.68 32.95
C GLY A 150 -19.09 11.75 34.47
N SER A 151 -18.27 12.55 35.16
CA SER A 151 -18.43 12.81 36.60
C SER A 151 -19.79 13.45 36.91
N GLN A 152 -20.22 14.45 36.14
CA GLN A 152 -21.52 15.09 36.31
C GLN A 152 -22.68 14.11 36.11
N ILE A 153 -22.63 13.26 35.07
CA ILE A 153 -23.62 12.22 34.82
C ILE A 153 -23.67 11.24 35.99
N GLN A 154 -22.52 10.81 36.51
CA GLN A 154 -22.47 9.90 37.65
C GLN A 154 -23.09 10.52 38.91
N HIS A 155 -22.83 11.81 39.17
CA HIS A 155 -23.45 12.53 40.27
C HIS A 155 -24.96 12.64 40.08
N LEU A 156 -25.42 12.99 38.87
CA LEU A 156 -26.83 13.08 38.55
C LEU A 156 -27.55 11.73 38.72
N ALA A 157 -26.97 10.65 38.22
CA ALA A 157 -27.51 9.30 38.37
C ALA A 157 -27.67 8.91 39.85
N LYS A 158 -26.66 9.22 40.68
CA LYS A 158 -26.74 9.01 42.14
C LYS A 158 -27.85 9.86 42.78
N SER A 159 -28.04 11.10 42.36
CA SER A 159 -29.12 11.94 42.89
C SER A 159 -30.50 11.44 42.46
N VAL A 160 -30.65 11.02 41.20
CA VAL A 160 -31.91 10.46 40.69
C VAL A 160 -32.27 9.18 41.43
N TYR A 161 -31.30 8.27 41.65
CA TYR A 161 -31.51 7.07 42.43
C TYR A 161 -32.01 7.36 43.86
N LYS A 162 -31.46 8.39 44.53
CA LYS A 162 -31.93 8.81 45.86
C LYS A 162 -33.36 9.35 45.82
N VAL A 163 -33.68 10.17 44.82
CA VAL A 163 -35.03 10.73 44.64
C VAL A 163 -36.03 9.61 44.37
N GLU A 164 -35.67 8.64 43.54
CA GLU A 164 -36.50 7.47 43.23
C GLU A 164 -36.74 6.61 44.48
N ALA A 165 -35.69 6.33 45.26
CA ALA A 165 -35.83 5.60 46.51
C ALA A 165 -36.74 6.33 47.52
N GLN A 166 -36.61 7.65 47.63
CA GLN A 166 -37.48 8.46 48.49
C GLN A 166 -38.93 8.49 47.99
N ALA A 167 -39.15 8.56 46.68
CA ALA A 167 -40.48 8.50 46.09
C ALA A 167 -41.14 7.12 46.31
N ALA A 168 -40.37 6.03 46.20
CA ALA A 168 -40.83 4.68 46.50
C ALA A 168 -41.27 4.54 47.97
N ASP A 169 -40.48 5.06 48.91
CA ASP A 169 -40.80 5.05 50.35
C ASP A 169 -42.10 5.83 50.65
N ILE A 170 -42.31 6.99 50.01
CA ILE A 170 -43.57 7.75 50.12
C ILE A 170 -44.75 6.95 49.56
N MET A 171 -44.58 6.29 48.41
CA MET A 171 -45.63 5.47 47.78
C MET A 171 -46.03 4.26 48.62
N ASP A 172 -45.06 3.64 49.30
CA ASP A 172 -45.27 2.56 50.25
C ASP A 172 -45.96 3.07 51.53
N GLY A 173 -45.53 4.22 52.09
CA GLY A 173 -46.22 4.85 53.22
C GLY A 173 -47.68 5.22 52.91
N LEU A 174 -47.98 5.71 51.70
CA LEU A 174 -49.35 5.93 51.22
C LEU A 174 -50.16 4.63 51.05
N ARG A 175 -49.51 3.46 51.05
CA ARG A 175 -50.18 2.14 51.01
C ARG A 175 -50.72 1.69 52.34
N GLU A 176 -50.07 2.12 53.41
CA GLU A 176 -50.40 1.70 54.77
C GLU A 176 -51.49 2.56 55.41
N ILE A 177 -51.75 3.77 54.90
CA ILE A 177 -52.80 4.67 55.40
C ILE A 177 -54.11 4.47 54.61
N PRO A 178 -55.17 3.84 55.18
CA PRO A 178 -56.42 3.63 54.47
C PRO A 178 -57.31 4.88 54.61
N GLY A 179 -57.16 5.83 53.69
CA GLY A 179 -57.96 7.07 53.68
C GLY A 179 -58.19 7.67 52.29
N ARG A 180 -59.32 8.36 52.09
CA ARG A 180 -59.74 8.97 50.81
C ARG A 180 -58.72 9.96 50.22
N GLU A 181 -57.92 10.63 51.06
CA GLU A 181 -56.88 11.58 50.63
C GLU A 181 -55.63 10.88 50.07
N ALA A 182 -55.26 9.72 50.62
CA ALA A 182 -54.15 8.91 50.12
C ALA A 182 -54.41 8.36 48.71
N LEU A 183 -55.67 8.06 48.38
CA LEU A 183 -56.09 7.64 47.03
C LEU A 183 -55.97 8.79 46.00
N LYS A 184 -56.25 10.04 46.41
CA LYS A 184 -56.07 11.22 45.53
C LYS A 184 -54.59 11.50 45.27
N LEU A 185 -53.76 11.48 46.30
CA LEU A 185 -52.31 11.72 46.18
C LEU A 185 -51.62 10.66 45.32
N ARG A 186 -52.09 9.40 45.36
CA ARG A 186 -51.62 8.33 44.45
C ARG A 186 -51.92 8.59 42.97
N ALA A 187 -53.11 9.09 42.66
CA ALA A 187 -53.49 9.40 41.28
C ALA A 187 -52.68 10.58 40.72
N GLU A 188 -52.25 11.49 41.59
CA GLU A 188 -51.42 12.64 41.23
C GLU A 188 -49.94 12.26 41.06
N ALA A 189 -49.40 11.42 41.96
CA ALA A 189 -48.03 10.89 41.85
C ALA A 189 -47.83 10.02 40.59
N SER A 190 -48.80 9.18 40.24
CA SER A 190 -48.75 8.36 39.03
C SER A 190 -48.82 9.17 37.73
N ARG A 191 -49.49 10.34 37.73
CA ARG A 191 -49.47 11.28 36.59
C ARG A 191 -48.13 11.99 36.42
N SER A 192 -47.38 12.20 37.51
CA SER A 192 -46.08 12.87 37.45
C SER A 192 -44.95 11.96 36.95
N TYR A 193 -45.18 10.65 36.88
CA TYR A 193 -44.21 9.63 36.44
C TYR A 193 -44.42 9.16 34.99
N SER A 194 -45.43 9.68 34.27
CA SER A 194 -45.66 9.44 32.83
C SER A 194 -45.21 10.64 31.99
#